data_AF-A0A3C1EK87-F1
#
_entry.id   AF-A0A3C1EK87-F1
#
_cell.length_a   1.000
_cell.length_b   1.000
_cell.length_c   1.000
_cell.angle_alpha   90.00
_cell.angle_beta   90.00
_cell.angle_gamma   90.00
#
_symmetry.space_group_name_H-M   'P 1'
#
loop_
_entity.id
_entity.type
_entity.pdbx_description
1 polymer ?
#
loop_
_entity_poly.entity_id
_entity_poly.type
_entity_poly.pdbx_seq_one_letter_code
_entity_poly.pdbx_strand_id
1 'polypeptide(L)'
;MREESWNGKPRKLGPDAKARAYDPAVSLRNPKFVQKAILQALLEGDFEAVIDIYRAHLRVLNRTRTATALHVSRQYVHKMLKPSNTPSLRTFAAFMRLLAQEAAVK
;
A
#
# COMPACT_ATOMS: atom_id res chain seq x y z
N MET A 1 -5.77 -25.55 -19.33
CA MET A 1 -4.62 -24.85 -18.72
C MET A 1 -3.64 -24.52 -19.83
N ARG A 2 -3.30 -23.24 -20.07
CA ARG A 2 -2.26 -22.88 -21.04
C ARG A 2 -0.99 -22.59 -20.25
N GLU A 3 0.00 -23.45 -20.42
CA GLU A 3 1.36 -23.24 -19.92
C GLU A 3 2.03 -22.19 -20.81
N GLU A 4 2.26 -20.99 -20.28
CA GLU A 4 3.07 -19.98 -20.95
C GLU A 4 4.55 -20.36 -20.80
N SER A 5 5.09 -21.01 -21.84
CA SER A 5 6.49 -21.41 -21.90
C SER A 5 7.41 -20.18 -21.96
N TRP A 6 8.16 -19.93 -20.90
CA TRP A 6 9.22 -18.95 -20.88
C TRP A 6 10.42 -19.44 -21.71
N ASN A 7 10.60 -18.91 -22.91
CA ASN A 7 11.65 -19.31 -23.88
C ASN A 7 12.97 -18.56 -23.68
N GLY A 8 13.50 -18.48 -22.45
CA GLY A 8 14.91 -18.16 -22.08
C GLY A 8 15.63 -16.95 -22.71
N LYS A 9 15.00 -16.18 -23.60
CA LYS A 9 15.58 -15.09 -24.37
C LYS A 9 15.13 -13.78 -23.74
N PRO A 10 16.05 -12.90 -23.34
CA PRO A 10 15.69 -11.59 -22.83
C PRO A 10 14.91 -10.84 -23.92
N ARG A 11 13.69 -10.41 -23.61
CA ARG A 11 12.90 -9.56 -24.51
C ARG A 11 13.64 -8.23 -24.63
N LYS A 12 14.17 -7.95 -25.82
CA LYS A 12 14.73 -6.64 -26.14
C LYS A 12 13.57 -5.63 -26.19
N LEU A 13 13.71 -4.53 -25.47
CA LEU A 13 12.79 -3.40 -25.55
C LEU A 13 12.81 -2.86 -26.99
N GLY A 14 11.65 -2.50 -27.54
CA GLY A 14 11.56 -1.93 -28.89
C GLY A 14 12.35 -0.61 -29.01
N PRO A 15 12.73 -0.20 -30.24
CA PRO A 15 13.54 1.00 -30.46
C PRO A 15 12.91 2.30 -29.92
N ASP A 16 11.58 2.35 -29.81
CA ASP A 16 10.82 3.48 -29.25
C ASP A 16 10.36 3.26 -27.79
N ALA A 17 10.88 2.24 -27.11
CA ALA A 17 10.51 1.94 -25.73
C ALA A 17 11.06 3.00 -24.77
N LYS A 18 10.28 4.06 -24.56
CA LYS A 18 10.58 5.08 -23.56
C LYS A 18 10.39 4.49 -22.17
N ALA A 19 11.49 4.23 -21.47
CA ALA A 19 11.47 3.95 -20.05
C ALA A 19 10.79 5.13 -19.34
N ARG A 20 9.57 4.92 -18.81
CA ARG A 20 8.94 5.90 -17.94
C ARG A 20 9.54 5.73 -16.56
N ALA A 21 9.95 6.82 -15.93
CA ALA A 21 10.27 6.80 -14.52
C ALA A 21 9.04 6.29 -13.75
N TYR A 22 9.14 5.08 -13.21
CA TYR A 22 8.09 4.51 -12.36
C TYR A 22 8.24 5.13 -10.98
N ASP A 23 7.33 6.03 -10.62
CA ASP A 23 7.27 6.57 -9.26
C ASP A 23 6.39 5.64 -8.40
N PRO A 24 6.98 4.83 -7.49
CA PRO A 24 6.21 3.96 -6.62
C PRO A 24 5.25 4.73 -5.70
N ALA A 25 5.47 6.02 -5.48
CA ALA A 25 4.55 6.87 -4.71
C ALA A 25 3.20 7.04 -5.40
N VAL A 26 3.13 6.92 -6.74
CA VAL A 26 1.87 7.01 -7.50
C VAL A 26 0.98 5.80 -7.23
N SER A 27 1.56 4.59 -7.23
CA SER A 27 0.84 3.34 -6.93
C SER A 27 0.43 3.29 -5.45
N LEU A 28 1.29 3.76 -4.55
CA LEU A 28 1.00 3.85 -3.11
C LEU A 28 -0.06 4.91 -2.79
N ARG A 29 -0.33 5.88 -3.67
CA ARG A 29 -1.43 6.85 -3.51
C ARG A 29 -2.79 6.30 -3.94
N ASN A 30 -2.85 5.13 -4.58
CA ASN A 30 -4.10 4.54 -5.02
C ASN A 30 -4.72 3.67 -3.90
N PRO A 31 -5.79 4.12 -3.23
CA PRO A 31 -6.37 3.39 -2.10
C PRO A 31 -6.93 2.02 -2.49
N LYS A 32 -7.47 1.86 -3.71
CA LYS A 32 -7.97 0.57 -4.23
C LYS A 32 -6.84 -0.45 -4.36
N PHE A 33 -5.69 -0.02 -4.87
CA PHE A 33 -4.50 -0.86 -5.03
C PHE A 33 -3.96 -1.30 -3.66
N VAL A 34 -3.82 -0.35 -2.73
CA VAL A 34 -3.31 -0.62 -1.39
C VAL A 34 -4.24 -1.55 -0.60
N GLN A 35 -5.56 -1.34 -0.69
CA GLN A 35 -6.53 -2.23 -0.05
C GLN A 35 -6.40 -3.67 -0.56
N LYS A 36 -6.29 -3.85 -1.89
CA LYS A 36 -6.13 -5.18 -2.49
C LYS A 36 -4.82 -5.84 -2.05
N ALA A 37 -3.72 -5.10 -2.04
CA ALA A 37 -2.42 -5.60 -1.64
C ALA A 37 -2.40 -6.04 -0.16
N ILE A 38 -3.03 -5.27 0.74
CA ILE A 38 -3.17 -5.64 2.15
C ILE A 38 -4.00 -6.90 2.32
N LEU A 39 -5.14 -7.00 1.64
CA LEU A 39 -5.99 -8.20 1.72
C LEU A 39 -5.28 -9.44 1.18
N GLN A 40 -4.52 -9.30 0.10
CA GLN A 40 -3.72 -10.40 -0.43
C GLN A 40 -2.66 -10.87 0.56
N ALA A 41 -1.89 -9.93 1.14
CA ALA A 41 -0.87 -10.27 2.14
C ALA A 41 -1.48 -10.93 3.40
N LEU A 42 -2.67 -10.50 3.83
CA LEU A 42 -3.40 -11.15 4.91
C LEU A 42 -3.81 -12.59 4.57
N LEU A 43 -4.26 -12.85 3.35
CA LEU A 43 -4.66 -14.19 2.90
C LEU A 43 -3.45 -15.13 2.78
N GLU A 44 -2.29 -14.60 2.40
CA GLU A 44 -1.02 -15.32 2.33
C GLU A 44 -0.37 -15.54 3.70
N GLY A 45 -0.93 -14.94 4.77
CA GLY A 45 -0.39 -15.01 6.12
C GLY A 45 0.89 -14.18 6.32
N ASP A 46 1.24 -13.34 5.35
CA ASP A 46 2.45 -12.50 5.40
C ASP A 46 2.16 -11.21 6.18
N PHE A 47 2.37 -11.31 7.49
CA PHE A 47 2.19 -10.19 8.41
C PHE A 47 3.19 -9.05 8.16
N GLU A 48 4.42 -9.34 7.75
CA GLU A 48 5.44 -8.32 7.51
C GLU A 48 5.05 -7.46 6.30
N ALA A 49 4.61 -8.09 5.21
CA ALA A 49 4.13 -7.38 4.03
C ALA A 49 2.93 -6.48 4.34
N VAL A 50 1.97 -6.94 5.18
CA VAL A 50 0.84 -6.11 5.61
C VAL A 50 1.32 -4.83 6.29
N ILE A 51 2.26 -4.95 7.22
CA ILE A 51 2.80 -3.82 7.98
C ILE A 51 3.62 -2.87 7.09
N ASP A 52 4.37 -3.40 6.14
CA ASP A 52 5.15 -2.60 5.21
C ASP A 52 4.28 -1.81 4.23
N ILE A 53 3.25 -2.46 3.66
CA ILE A 53 2.27 -1.78 2.80
C ILE A 53 1.53 -0.70 3.59
N TYR A 54 1.10 -1.02 4.81
CA TYR A 54 0.46 -0.08 5.72
C TYR A 54 1.33 1.17 5.96
N ARG A 55 2.60 0.98 6.31
CA ARG A 55 3.55 2.09 6.55
C ARG A 55 3.84 2.89 5.29
N ALA A 56 4.04 2.21 4.16
CA ALA A 56 4.28 2.85 2.88
C ALA A 56 3.11 3.77 2.48
N HIS A 57 1.88 3.32 2.70
CA HIS A 57 0.69 4.14 2.45
C HIS A 57 0.58 5.32 3.44
N LEU A 58 0.84 5.11 4.73
CA LEU A 58 0.87 6.21 5.70
C LEU A 58 1.89 7.31 5.37
N ARG A 59 3.01 6.97 4.71
CA ARG A 59 4.03 7.96 4.31
C ARG A 59 3.55 8.92 3.22
N VAL A 60 2.67 8.47 2.34
CA VAL A 60 2.14 9.28 1.23
C VAL A 60 0.87 10.05 1.59
N LEU A 61 0.21 9.69 2.69
CA LEU A 61 -0.99 10.38 3.18
C LEU A 61 -0.67 11.68 3.94
N ASN A 62 -1.63 12.60 3.95
CA ASN A 62 -1.54 13.79 4.79
C ASN A 62 -1.78 13.42 6.26
N ARG A 63 -0.71 13.49 7.06
CA ARG A 63 -0.67 13.11 8.48
C ARG A 63 -1.77 13.73 9.33
N THR A 64 -2.12 15.00 9.07
CA THR A 64 -3.18 15.69 9.83
C THR A 64 -4.54 15.09 9.51
N ARG A 65 -4.84 14.91 8.21
CA ARG A 65 -6.10 14.31 7.75
C ARG A 65 -6.24 12.86 8.25
N THR A 66 -5.16 12.09 8.18
CA THR A 66 -5.13 10.71 8.67
C THR A 66 -5.35 10.63 10.18
N ALA A 67 -4.75 11.53 10.97
CA ALA A 67 -4.96 11.59 12.42
C ALA A 67 -6.44 11.82 12.78
N THR A 68 -7.09 12.77 12.09
CA THR A 68 -8.53 13.03 12.24
C THR A 68 -9.37 11.82 11.87
N ALA A 69 -9.10 11.19 10.73
CA ALA A 69 -9.86 10.05 10.25
C ALA A 69 -9.72 8.79 11.13
N LEU A 70 -8.54 8.60 11.74
CA LEU A 70 -8.27 7.49 12.64
C LEU A 70 -8.66 7.79 14.09
N HIS A 71 -9.10 9.01 14.42
CA HIS A 71 -9.35 9.48 15.78
C HIS A 71 -8.14 9.29 16.72
N VAL A 72 -6.94 9.55 16.21
CA VAL A 72 -5.69 9.44 16.97
C VAL A 72 -4.92 10.76 16.97
N SER A 73 -3.98 10.92 17.91
CA SER A 73 -3.11 12.10 17.90
C SER A 73 -2.15 12.07 16.72
N ARG A 74 -1.73 13.24 16.24
CA ARG A 74 -0.73 13.34 15.17
C ARG A 74 0.60 12.68 15.56
N GLN A 75 1.00 12.79 16.83
CA GLN A 75 2.18 12.10 17.35
C GLN A 75 2.03 10.57 17.28
N TYR A 76 0.83 10.05 17.51
CA TYR A 76 0.56 8.63 17.35
C TYR A 76 0.78 8.18 15.90
N VAL A 77 0.30 8.94 14.90
CA VAL A 77 0.60 8.66 13.47
C VAL A 77 2.12 8.61 13.20
N HIS A 78 2.90 9.52 13.80
CA HIS A 78 4.37 9.45 13.69
C HIS A 78 4.96 8.21 14.35
N LYS A 79 4.43 7.79 15.51
CA LYS A 79 4.86 6.54 16.15
C LYS A 79 4.53 5.33 15.28
N MET A 80 3.44 5.33 14.52
CA MET A 80 3.04 4.21 13.65
C MET A 80 3.94 4.01 12.43
N LEU A 81 4.71 5.05 12.05
CA LEU A 81 5.72 4.95 11.00
C LEU A 81 7.01 4.26 11.46
N LYS A 82 7.18 4.04 12.77
CA LYS A 82 8.38 3.40 13.30
C LYS A 82 8.31 1.87 13.13
N PRO A 83 9.44 1.21 12.80
CA PRO A 83 9.48 -0.22 12.59
C PRO A 83 9.10 -1.06 13.82
N SER A 84 9.35 -0.52 15.01
CA SER A 84 9.03 -1.18 16.30
C SER A 84 7.57 -1.06 16.72
N ASN A 85 6.74 -0.33 15.97
CA ASN A 85 5.36 -0.10 16.35
C ASN A 85 4.39 -0.79 15.39
N THR A 86 3.55 -1.63 15.97
CA THR A 86 2.49 -2.37 15.28
C THR A 86 1.16 -1.71 15.64
N PRO A 87 0.33 -1.34 14.65
CA PRO A 87 -1.00 -0.82 14.92
C PRO A 87 -1.81 -1.83 15.74
N SER A 88 -2.62 -1.34 16.69
CA SER A 88 -3.64 -2.21 17.30
C SER A 88 -4.66 -2.63 16.23
N LEU A 89 -5.33 -3.77 16.44
CA LEU A 89 -6.38 -4.24 15.54
C LEU A 89 -7.47 -3.17 15.31
N ARG A 90 -7.81 -2.41 16.35
CA ARG A 90 -8.75 -1.28 16.28
C ARG A 90 -8.26 -0.20 15.31
N THR A 91 -7.01 0.21 15.40
CA THR A 91 -6.46 1.24 14.52
C THR A 91 -6.31 0.73 13.09
N PHE A 92 -5.93 -0.54 12.92
CA PHE A 92 -5.85 -1.18 11.62
C PHE A 92 -7.23 -1.27 10.94
N ALA A 93 -8.28 -1.64 11.68
CA ALA A 93 -9.65 -1.65 11.16
C ALA A 93 -10.12 -0.25 10.74
N ALA A 94 -9.81 0.79 11.52
CA ALA A 94 -10.10 2.17 11.16
C ALA A 94 -9.38 2.59 9.87
N PHE A 95 -8.12 2.15 9.70
CA PHE A 95 -7.36 2.39 8.49
C PHE A 95 -7.95 1.67 7.26
N MET A 96 -8.36 0.41 7.40
CA MET A 96 -9.04 -0.32 6.31
C MET A 96 -10.36 0.35 5.91
N ARG A 97 -11.11 0.89 6.89
CA ARG A 97 -12.32 1.67 6.62
C ARG A 97 -12.02 2.97 5.87
N LEU A 98 -10.95 3.68 6.26
CA LEU A 98 -10.50 4.88 5.55
C LEU A 98 -10.13 4.57 4.10
N LEU A 99 -9.38 3.48 3.86
CA LEU A 99 -9.05 3.03 2.51
C LEU A 99 -10.30 2.75 1.67
N ALA A 100 -11.30 2.06 2.24
CA ALA A 100 -12.55 1.78 1.55
C ALA A 100 -13.33 3.07 1.20
N GLN A 101 -13.33 4.06 2.10
CA GLN A 101 -13.97 5.35 1.85
C GLN A 101 -13.25 6.15 0.75
N GLU A 102 -11.92 6.22 0.79
CA GLU A 102 -11.13 6.92 -0.24
C GLU A 102 -11.20 6.22 -1.59
N ALA A 103 -11.37 4.90 -1.61
CA ALA A 103 -11.63 4.11 -2.81
C ALA A 103 -13.03 4.35 -3.40
N ALA A 104 -14.05 4.66 -2.59
CA ALA A 104 -15.40 4.91 -3.08
C ALA A 104 -15.59 6.32 -3.66
N VAL A 105 -14.79 7.29 -3.20
CA VAL A 105 -14.90 8.71 -3.59
C VAL A 105 -14.14 9.04 -4.90
N LYS A 106 -13.38 8.09 -5.45
CA LYS A 106 -12.62 8.23 -6.71
C LYS A 106 -12.90 7.10 -7.69
#